data_AF-A0A960YKA3-F1
#
_entry.id   AF-A0A960YKA3-F1
#
_cell.length_a   1.000
_cell.length_b   1.000
_cell.length_c   1.000
_cell.angle_alpha   90.00
_cell.angle_beta   90.00
_cell.angle_gamma   90.00
#
_symmetry.space_group_name_H-M   'P 1'
#
loop_
_entity.id
_entity.type
_entity.pdbx_description
1 polymer ?
#
loop_
_entity_poly.entity_id
_entity_poly.type
_entity_poly.pdbx_seq_one_letter_code
_entity_poly.pdbx_strand_id
1 'polypeptide(L)'
;MSNRYVALAVAALLLGALTFKTIQSFYVWYQSYEQTCTNRDVLGWDGNLRFTSVLEYNRDIREGRLAHPIVDILQSPTWPPFRKVLSLGVALAGNPSPVADTLISTFFSILLIIALPLCGWVLLRKEEGLWSGAAAGLILLTMREFPIYSFAAMLETQGMFFFLLASAAYYLNRDAGFASGPRS
;
A
#
# COMPACT_ATOMS: atom_id res chain seq x y z
N MET A 1 29.50 22.62 12.73
CA MET A 1 29.65 21.27 12.14
C MET A 1 29.08 20.14 13.01
N SER A 2 29.13 20.23 14.36
CA SER A 2 28.60 19.18 15.27
C SER A 2 27.11 18.84 15.08
N ASN A 3 26.25 19.81 14.75
CA ASN A 3 24.79 19.61 14.68
C ASN A 3 24.32 18.66 13.56
N ARG A 4 25.03 18.60 12.43
CA ARG A 4 24.68 17.73 11.29
C ARG A 4 24.92 16.24 11.58
N TYR A 5 25.99 15.92 12.29
CA TYR A 5 26.29 14.53 12.64
C TYR A 5 25.30 13.98 13.67
N VAL A 6 24.86 14.82 14.61
CA VAL A 6 23.82 14.46 15.57
C VAL A 6 22.48 14.21 14.86
N ALA A 7 22.10 15.09 13.93
CA ALA A 7 20.88 14.91 13.13
C ALA A 7 20.93 13.63 12.29
N LEU A 8 22.05 13.33 11.63
CA LEU A 8 22.23 12.08 10.87
C LEU A 8 22.20 10.82 11.77
N ALA A 9 22.79 10.87 12.96
CA ALA A 9 22.76 9.75 13.91
C ALA A 9 21.35 9.47 14.41
N VAL A 10 20.58 10.52 14.72
CA VAL A 10 19.16 10.40 15.06
C VAL A 10 18.34 9.88 13.87
N ALA A 11 18.76 10.17 12.62
CA ALA A 11 18.14 9.69 11.38
C ALA A 11 18.21 8.19 11.26
N ALA A 12 19.42 7.67 11.40
CA ALA A 12 19.67 6.26 11.40
C ALA A 12 18.90 5.55 12.52
N LEU A 13 18.83 6.15 13.72
CA LEU A 13 18.11 5.57 14.85
C LEU A 13 16.59 5.54 14.65
N LEU A 14 15.98 6.63 14.15
CA LEU A 14 14.52 6.67 13.92
C LEU A 14 14.10 5.82 12.73
N LEU A 15 14.88 5.82 11.64
CA LEU A 15 14.65 4.89 10.53
C LEU A 15 14.85 3.44 10.98
N GLY A 16 15.89 3.16 11.77
CA GLY A 16 16.12 1.85 12.36
C GLY A 16 14.98 1.41 13.30
N ALA A 17 14.45 2.35 14.10
CA ALA A 17 13.29 2.08 14.96
C ALA A 17 12.02 1.84 14.14
N LEU A 18 11.78 2.62 13.08
CA LEU A 18 10.65 2.43 12.18
C LEU A 18 10.75 1.09 11.44
N THR A 19 11.91 0.73 10.88
CA THR A 19 12.08 -0.55 10.19
C THR A 19 11.93 -1.72 11.15
N PHE A 20 12.57 -1.67 12.33
CA PHE A 20 12.42 -2.69 13.36
C PHE A 20 10.96 -2.84 13.80
N LYS A 21 10.27 -1.73 14.08
CA LYS A 21 8.85 -1.75 14.46
C LYS A 21 7.94 -2.23 13.35
N THR A 22 8.21 -1.86 12.11
CA THR A 22 7.44 -2.36 10.96
C THR A 22 7.57 -3.88 10.88
N ILE A 23 8.80 -4.40 10.88
CA ILE A 23 9.05 -5.86 10.82
C ILE A 23 8.39 -6.56 12.01
N GLN A 24 8.60 -6.06 13.23
CA GLN A 24 8.02 -6.64 14.45
C GLN A 24 6.49 -6.64 14.38
N SER A 25 5.87 -5.53 14.00
CA SER A 25 4.41 -5.39 13.91
C SER A 25 3.84 -6.35 12.89
N PHE A 26 4.36 -6.37 11.65
CA PHE A 26 3.87 -7.29 10.62
C PHE A 26 4.07 -8.76 11.01
N TYR A 27 5.18 -9.10 11.68
CA TYR A 27 5.39 -10.45 12.20
C TYR A 27 4.33 -10.83 13.25
N VAL A 28 4.10 -9.98 14.25
CA VAL A 28 3.11 -10.21 15.31
C VAL A 28 1.69 -10.28 14.74
N TRP A 29 1.36 -9.38 13.81
CA TRP A 29 0.05 -9.38 13.16
C TRP A 29 -0.18 -10.61 12.30
N TYR A 30 0.84 -11.06 11.56
CA TYR A 30 0.77 -12.30 10.79
C TYR A 30 0.54 -13.51 11.70
N GLN A 31 1.28 -13.61 12.81
CA GLN A 31 1.07 -14.66 13.81
C GLN A 31 -0.36 -14.62 14.40
N SER A 32 -0.85 -13.42 14.73
CA SER A 32 -2.21 -13.25 15.24
C SER A 32 -3.26 -13.62 14.19
N TYR A 33 -3.02 -13.29 12.92
CA TYR A 33 -3.87 -13.66 11.79
C TYR A 33 -3.96 -15.18 11.65
N GLU A 34 -2.82 -15.88 11.69
CA GLU A 34 -2.79 -17.34 11.64
C GLU A 34 -3.51 -18.00 12.82
N GLN A 35 -3.36 -17.46 14.03
CA GLN A 35 -3.94 -18.07 15.24
C GLN A 35 -5.44 -17.77 15.42
N THR A 36 -5.90 -16.60 14.98
CA THR A 36 -7.27 -16.12 15.24
C THR A 36 -8.22 -16.39 14.07
N CYS A 37 -7.72 -16.44 12.84
CA CYS A 37 -8.55 -16.66 11.65
C CYS A 37 -8.80 -18.15 11.43
N THR A 38 -9.98 -18.63 11.86
CA THR A 38 -10.40 -20.04 11.74
C THR A 38 -10.63 -20.46 10.29
N ASN A 39 -11.07 -19.55 9.42
CA ASN A 39 -11.31 -19.82 8.01
C ASN A 39 -10.45 -18.91 7.13
N ARG A 40 -9.33 -19.45 6.66
CA ARG A 40 -8.35 -18.71 5.83
C ARG A 40 -8.70 -18.75 4.34
N ASP A 41 -9.70 -19.57 3.98
CA ASP A 41 -10.12 -19.80 2.60
C ASP A 41 -11.25 -18.84 2.18
N VAL A 42 -11.73 -17.99 3.10
CA VAL A 42 -12.78 -17.01 2.85
C VAL A 42 -12.31 -15.65 3.34
N LEU A 43 -12.28 -14.67 2.43
CA LEU A 43 -11.99 -13.28 2.76
C LEU A 43 -13.23 -12.61 3.36
N GLY A 44 -13.05 -11.45 3.99
CA GLY A 44 -14.18 -10.58 4.34
C GLY A 44 -15.02 -10.21 3.11
N TRP A 45 -16.25 -9.76 3.32
CA TRP A 45 -17.25 -9.48 2.26
C TRP A 45 -16.67 -8.88 0.96
N ASP A 46 -15.98 -7.74 1.06
CA ASP A 46 -15.48 -7.03 -0.13
C ASP A 46 -14.26 -7.71 -0.77
N GLY A 47 -13.36 -8.29 0.03
CA GLY A 47 -12.22 -9.06 -0.48
C GLY A 47 -12.66 -10.36 -1.18
N ASN A 48 -13.70 -11.02 -0.66
CA ASN A 48 -14.22 -12.26 -1.23
C ASN A 48 -14.86 -12.04 -2.59
N LEU A 49 -15.71 -11.02 -2.73
CA LEU A 49 -16.34 -10.65 -4.00
C LEU A 49 -15.31 -10.31 -5.09
N ARG A 50 -14.20 -9.66 -4.70
CA ARG A 50 -13.09 -9.37 -5.62
C ARG A 50 -12.36 -10.65 -6.02
N PHE A 51 -12.04 -11.51 -5.06
CA PHE A 51 -11.36 -12.77 -5.32
C PHE A 51 -12.17 -13.71 -6.23
N THR A 52 -13.49 -13.81 -6.02
CA THR A 52 -14.36 -14.62 -6.90
C THR A 52 -14.37 -14.11 -8.33
N SER A 53 -14.41 -12.79 -8.56
CA SER A 53 -14.32 -12.23 -9.92
C SER A 53 -12.98 -12.56 -10.60
N VAL A 54 -11.89 -12.65 -9.83
CA VAL A 54 -10.56 -13.02 -10.35
C VAL A 54 -10.50 -14.51 -10.70
N LEU A 55 -11.18 -15.37 -9.93
CA LEU A 55 -11.31 -16.80 -10.27
C LEU A 55 -12.05 -16.99 -11.59
N GLU A 56 -13.13 -16.24 -11.80
CA GLU A 56 -13.88 -16.24 -13.06
C GLU A 56 -13.01 -15.78 -14.23
N TYR A 57 -12.23 -14.71 -14.07
CA TYR A 57 -11.28 -14.26 -15.10
C TYR A 57 -10.20 -15.29 -15.40
N ASN A 58 -9.63 -15.92 -14.38
CA ASN A 58 -8.61 -16.95 -14.56
C ASN A 58 -9.19 -18.15 -15.32
N ARG A 59 -10.41 -18.57 -15.00
CA ARG A 59 -11.13 -19.61 -15.74
C ARG A 59 -11.34 -19.20 -17.20
N ASP A 60 -11.89 -18.03 -17.44
CA ASP A 60 -12.20 -17.55 -18.79
C ASP A 60 -10.95 -17.40 -19.65
N ILE A 61 -9.83 -16.95 -19.07
CA ILE A 61 -8.52 -16.90 -19.74
C ILE A 61 -8.03 -18.30 -20.11
N ARG A 62 -8.12 -19.26 -19.19
CA ARG A 62 -7.73 -20.66 -19.43
C ARG A 62 -8.58 -21.32 -20.50
N GLU A 63 -9.84 -20.92 -20.62
CA GLU A 63 -10.80 -21.40 -21.63
C GLU A 63 -10.75 -20.61 -22.96
N GLY A 64 -9.84 -19.63 -23.08
CA GLY A 64 -9.65 -18.83 -24.30
C GLY A 64 -10.71 -17.73 -24.52
N ARG A 65 -11.55 -17.46 -23.53
CA ARG A 65 -12.63 -16.45 -23.57
C ARG A 65 -12.15 -15.09 -23.07
N LEU A 66 -11.20 -14.47 -23.77
CA LEU A 66 -10.55 -13.22 -23.33
C LEU A 66 -11.43 -11.97 -23.40
N ALA A 67 -12.51 -11.98 -24.19
CA ALA A 67 -13.39 -10.82 -24.35
C ALA A 67 -14.16 -10.48 -23.06
N HIS A 68 -14.59 -11.50 -22.32
CA HIS A 68 -15.38 -11.35 -21.10
C HIS A 68 -14.62 -10.60 -19.98
N PRO A 69 -13.40 -11.01 -19.57
CA PRO A 69 -12.66 -10.30 -18.54
C PRO A 69 -12.29 -8.87 -18.94
N ILE A 70 -12.03 -8.60 -20.23
CA ILE A 70 -11.74 -7.24 -20.70
C ILE A 70 -12.97 -6.35 -20.56
N VAL A 71 -14.13 -6.82 -20.99
CA VAL A 71 -15.39 -6.07 -20.88
C VAL A 71 -15.75 -5.84 -19.42
N ASP A 72 -15.62 -6.85 -18.56
CA ASP A 72 -15.92 -6.71 -17.14
C ASP A 72 -14.97 -5.74 -16.42
N ILE A 73 -13.69 -5.70 -16.80
CA ILE A 73 -12.72 -4.72 -16.28
C ILE A 73 -13.13 -3.29 -16.68
N LEU A 74 -13.63 -3.10 -17.89
CA LEU A 74 -14.09 -1.80 -18.38
C LEU A 74 -15.45 -1.39 -17.80
N GLN A 75 -16.31 -2.35 -17.50
CA GLN A 75 -17.66 -2.11 -16.99
C GLN A 75 -17.72 -2.03 -15.46
N SER A 76 -16.76 -2.60 -14.73
CA SER A 76 -16.79 -2.65 -13.26
C SER A 76 -16.58 -1.25 -12.67
N PRO A 77 -17.63 -0.59 -12.14
CA PRO A 77 -17.53 0.78 -11.63
C PRO A 77 -17.08 0.81 -10.16
N THR A 78 -17.10 -0.33 -9.49
CA THR A 78 -16.94 -0.44 -8.03
C THR A 78 -15.49 -0.59 -7.58
N TRP A 79 -14.60 -1.17 -8.40
CA TRP A 79 -13.23 -1.48 -7.98
C TRP A 79 -12.18 -1.09 -9.03
N PRO A 80 -11.03 -0.53 -8.62
CA PRO A 80 -9.99 -0.12 -9.55
C PRO A 80 -9.48 -1.30 -10.40
N PRO A 81 -9.37 -1.15 -11.73
CA PRO A 81 -8.92 -2.22 -12.63
C PRO A 81 -7.51 -2.69 -12.29
N PHE A 82 -6.66 -1.79 -11.79
CA PHE A 82 -5.30 -2.09 -11.38
C PHE A 82 -5.21 -3.16 -10.29
N ARG A 83 -6.08 -3.12 -9.27
CA ARG A 83 -6.11 -4.15 -8.22
C ARG A 83 -6.43 -5.52 -8.81
N LYS A 84 -7.44 -5.59 -9.69
CA LYS A 84 -7.85 -6.85 -10.33
C LYS A 84 -6.73 -7.45 -11.18
N VAL A 85 -5.99 -6.63 -11.92
CA VAL A 85 -4.84 -7.07 -12.72
C VAL A 85 -3.75 -7.69 -11.84
N LEU A 86 -3.43 -7.07 -10.70
CA LEU A 86 -2.46 -7.64 -9.75
C LEU A 86 -2.93 -8.98 -9.17
N SER A 87 -4.19 -9.05 -8.73
CA SER A 87 -4.81 -10.28 -8.22
C SER A 87 -4.83 -11.39 -9.26
N LEU A 88 -5.14 -11.07 -10.51
CA LEU A 88 -5.09 -12.01 -11.63
C LEU A 88 -3.66 -12.49 -11.91
N GLY A 89 -2.67 -11.60 -11.86
CA GLY A 89 -1.27 -11.98 -11.99
C GLY A 89 -0.84 -13.00 -10.93
N VAL A 90 -1.23 -12.79 -9.68
CA VAL A 90 -1.01 -13.74 -8.58
C VAL A 90 -1.73 -15.07 -8.84
N ALA A 91 -2.98 -15.03 -9.30
CA ALA A 91 -3.78 -16.22 -9.60
C ALA A 91 -3.28 -17.02 -10.83
N LEU A 92 -2.57 -16.38 -11.76
CA LEU A 92 -1.95 -17.02 -12.93
C LEU A 92 -0.57 -17.61 -12.60
N ALA A 93 0.18 -17.00 -11.68
CA ALA A 93 1.51 -17.43 -11.28
C ALA A 93 1.52 -18.69 -10.38
N GLY A 94 0.37 -19.08 -9.84
CA GLY A 94 0.26 -20.24 -8.94
C GLY A 94 -1.17 -20.71 -8.76
N ASN A 95 -1.46 -21.38 -7.64
CA ASN A 95 -2.83 -21.70 -7.27
C ASN A 95 -3.52 -20.46 -6.68
N PRO A 96 -4.73 -20.10 -7.15
CA PRO A 96 -5.44 -18.96 -6.61
C PRO A 96 -5.75 -19.23 -5.13
N SER A 97 -5.19 -18.40 -4.25
CA SER A 97 -5.38 -18.48 -2.81
C SER A 97 -5.85 -17.13 -2.29
N PRO A 98 -6.90 -17.09 -1.46
CA PRO A 98 -7.35 -15.86 -0.82
C PRO A 98 -6.25 -15.26 0.07
N VAL A 99 -5.44 -16.10 0.73
CA VAL A 99 -4.28 -15.66 1.52
C VAL A 99 -3.22 -15.00 0.63
N ALA A 100 -2.99 -15.51 -0.58
CA ALA A 100 -2.06 -14.86 -1.51
C ALA A 100 -2.58 -13.48 -1.98
N ASP A 101 -3.90 -13.28 -2.06
CA ASP A 101 -4.48 -11.98 -2.41
C ASP A 101 -4.31 -10.92 -1.30
N THR A 102 -4.31 -11.33 -0.02
CA THR A 102 -4.04 -10.40 1.10
C THR A 102 -2.62 -9.85 1.07
N LEU A 103 -1.66 -10.57 0.48
CA LEU A 103 -0.28 -10.12 0.33
C LEU A 103 -0.17 -8.86 -0.53
N ILE A 104 -1.09 -8.65 -1.48
CA ILE A 104 -1.12 -7.43 -2.29
C ILE A 104 -1.46 -6.23 -1.39
N SER A 105 -2.43 -6.36 -0.49
CA SER A 105 -2.77 -5.27 0.46
C SER A 105 -1.66 -5.04 1.48
N THR A 106 -1.03 -6.11 1.97
CA THR A 106 0.16 -6.05 2.82
C THR A 106 1.32 -5.32 2.13
N PHE A 107 1.55 -5.60 0.84
CA PHE A 107 2.57 -4.94 0.04
C PHE A 107 2.35 -3.43 -0.05
N PHE A 108 1.12 -2.99 -0.35
CA PHE A 108 0.79 -1.55 -0.37
C PHE A 108 0.90 -0.90 1.02
N SER A 109 0.57 -1.61 2.09
CA SER A 109 0.79 -1.13 3.46
C SER A 109 2.26 -0.88 3.77
N ILE A 110 3.15 -1.79 3.35
CA ILE A 110 4.61 -1.61 3.52
C ILE A 110 5.11 -0.45 2.66
N LEU A 111 4.67 -0.38 1.40
CA LEU A 111 5.00 0.74 0.51
C LEU A 111 4.55 2.08 1.09
N LEU A 112 3.37 2.14 1.70
CA LEU A 112 2.86 3.34 2.37
C LEU A 112 3.79 3.78 3.52
N ILE A 113 4.20 2.85 4.38
CA ILE A 113 5.11 3.14 5.50
C ILE A 113 6.47 3.67 5.00
N ILE A 114 6.98 3.14 3.89
CA ILE A 114 8.23 3.61 3.27
C ILE A 114 8.03 4.96 2.56
N ALA A 115 6.90 5.15 1.90
CA ALA A 115 6.62 6.35 1.12
C ALA A 115 6.39 7.58 1.99
N LEU A 116 5.86 7.44 3.22
CA LEU A 116 5.64 8.54 4.15
C LEU A 116 6.92 9.37 4.43
N PRO A 117 8.04 8.80 4.92
CA PRO A 117 9.27 9.55 5.11
C PRO A 117 9.87 10.07 3.80
N LEU A 118 9.79 9.31 2.71
CA LEU A 118 10.31 9.75 1.41
C LEU A 118 9.54 10.97 0.86
N CYS A 119 8.21 10.94 0.91
CA CYS A 119 7.38 12.06 0.49
C CYS A 119 7.60 13.27 1.39
N GLY A 120 7.69 13.07 2.71
CA GLY A 120 8.01 14.16 3.64
C GLY A 120 9.34 14.83 3.32
N TRP A 121 10.39 14.03 3.06
CA TRP A 121 11.70 14.53 2.63
C TRP A 121 11.63 15.32 1.32
N VAL A 122 10.96 14.77 0.30
CA VAL A 122 10.84 15.41 -1.02
C VAL A 122 10.07 16.73 -0.94
N LEU A 123 9.01 16.79 -0.15
CA LEU A 123 8.15 17.98 -0.01
C LEU A 123 8.85 19.09 0.76
N LEU A 124 9.41 18.79 1.92
CA LEU A 124 10.01 19.81 2.78
C LEU A 124 11.46 20.15 2.40
N ARG A 125 12.10 19.31 1.56
CA ARG A 125 13.51 19.42 1.13
C ARG A 125 14.48 19.64 2.30
N LYS A 126 14.10 19.13 3.46
CA LYS A 126 14.77 19.27 4.75
C LYS A 126 14.67 17.94 5.49
N GLU A 127 15.65 17.72 6.36
CA GLU A 127 15.67 16.58 7.29
C GLU A 127 14.39 16.52 8.14
N GLU A 128 13.81 17.67 8.49
CA GLU A 128 12.50 17.81 9.14
C GLU A 128 11.34 17.09 8.43
N GLY A 129 11.41 17.00 7.10
CA GLY A 129 10.44 16.23 6.32
C GLY A 129 10.56 14.74 6.48
N LEU A 130 11.78 14.23 6.60
CA LEU A 130 12.02 12.82 6.85
C LEU A 130 11.45 12.42 8.23
N TRP A 131 11.63 13.28 9.24
CA TRP A 131 11.16 13.04 10.62
C TRP A 131 9.64 13.01 10.72
N SER A 132 8.98 14.00 10.13
CA SER A 132 7.53 14.11 10.16
C SER A 132 6.87 12.93 9.45
N GLY A 133 7.43 12.50 8.30
CA GLY A 133 6.97 11.29 7.61
C GLY A 133 7.24 9.99 8.38
N ALA A 134 8.41 9.85 9.01
CA ALA A 134 8.71 8.68 9.86
C ALA A 134 7.80 8.60 11.09
N ALA A 135 7.52 9.72 11.74
CA ALA A 135 6.58 9.81 12.85
C ALA A 135 5.16 9.45 12.43
N ALA A 136 4.70 9.92 11.26
CA ALA A 136 3.42 9.51 10.69
C ALA A 136 3.35 7.99 10.45
N GLY A 137 4.43 7.39 9.93
CA GLY A 137 4.52 5.94 9.78
C GLY A 137 4.41 5.19 11.11
N LEU A 138 5.10 5.66 12.17
CA LEU A 138 4.99 5.08 13.51
C LEU A 138 3.57 5.18 14.09
N ILE A 139 2.92 6.34 13.94
CA ILE A 139 1.53 6.54 14.38
C ILE A 139 0.59 5.56 13.65
N LEU A 140 0.82 5.38 12.35
CA LEU A 140 0.00 4.48 11.55
C LEU A 140 0.17 3.02 11.98
N LEU A 141 1.37 2.61 12.39
CA LEU A 141 1.64 1.28 12.96
C LEU A 141 1.00 1.05 14.34
N THR A 142 0.64 2.10 15.08
CA THR A 142 -0.06 1.96 16.38
C THR A 142 -1.58 1.94 16.26
N MET A 143 -2.13 2.28 15.08
CA MET A 143 -3.57 2.23 14.85
C MET A 143 -4.07 0.78 14.81
N ARG A 144 -5.10 0.49 15.60
CA ARG A 144 -5.71 -0.85 15.71
C ARG A 144 -6.26 -1.37 14.38
N GLU A 145 -6.79 -0.47 13.55
CA GLU A 145 -7.45 -0.83 12.30
C GLU A 145 -6.46 -1.12 11.16
N PHE A 146 -5.24 -0.59 11.23
CA PHE A 146 -4.25 -0.74 10.19
C PHE A 146 -3.86 -2.20 9.86
N PRO A 147 -3.63 -3.10 10.84
CA PRO A 147 -3.44 -4.51 10.55
C PRO A 147 -4.65 -5.15 9.88
N ILE A 148 -5.87 -4.77 10.26
CA ILE A 148 -7.10 -5.32 9.68
C ILE A 148 -7.15 -4.99 8.19
N TYR A 149 -6.92 -3.73 7.82
CA TYR A 149 -6.86 -3.32 6.40
C TYR A 149 -5.72 -4.00 5.62
N SER A 150 -4.59 -4.25 6.27
CA SER A 150 -3.42 -4.88 5.64
C SER A 150 -3.64 -6.36 5.30
N PHE A 151 -4.37 -7.09 6.16
CA PHE A 151 -4.63 -8.53 6.01
C PHE A 151 -6.04 -8.88 5.51
N ALA A 152 -6.93 -7.91 5.29
CA ALA A 152 -8.30 -8.15 4.79
C ALA A 152 -8.44 -8.09 3.25
N ALA A 153 -7.32 -8.08 2.51
CA ALA A 153 -7.29 -7.84 1.06
C ALA A 153 -8.02 -6.54 0.64
N MET A 154 -8.08 -5.55 1.53
CA MET A 154 -8.84 -4.31 1.35
C MET A 154 -8.14 -3.34 0.37
N LEU A 155 -8.92 -2.49 -0.32
CA LEU A 155 -8.44 -1.49 -1.31
C LEU A 155 -7.89 -0.23 -0.65
N GLU A 156 -8.23 -0.03 0.61
CA GLU A 156 -7.97 1.14 1.42
C GLU A 156 -6.47 1.40 1.53
N THR A 157 -5.64 0.37 1.71
CA THR A 157 -4.17 0.52 1.82
C THR A 157 -3.54 0.94 0.48
N GLN A 158 -4.06 0.44 -0.63
CA GLN A 158 -3.69 0.87 -1.99
C GLN A 158 -4.14 2.32 -2.24
N GLY A 159 -5.36 2.67 -1.84
CA GLY A 159 -5.90 4.03 -1.94
C GLY A 159 -5.08 5.04 -1.14
N MET A 160 -4.73 4.72 0.11
CA MET A 160 -3.89 5.56 0.97
C MET A 160 -2.51 5.81 0.34
N PHE A 161 -1.89 4.78 -0.24
CA PHE A 161 -0.60 4.90 -0.92
C PHE A 161 -0.67 5.85 -2.13
N PHE A 162 -1.60 5.61 -3.05
CA PHE A 162 -1.73 6.48 -4.23
C PHE A 162 -2.22 7.88 -3.87
N PHE A 163 -3.04 8.03 -2.84
CA PHE A 163 -3.46 9.34 -2.34
C PHE A 163 -2.28 10.13 -1.78
N LEU A 164 -1.37 9.49 -1.04
CA LEU A 164 -0.14 10.12 -0.57
C LEU A 164 0.72 10.59 -1.74
N LEU A 165 0.94 9.74 -2.75
CA LEU A 165 1.72 10.10 -3.94
C LEU A 165 1.07 11.24 -4.74
N ALA A 166 -0.25 11.18 -4.95
CA ALA A 166 -1.00 12.22 -5.65
C ALA A 166 -0.93 13.56 -4.90
N SER A 167 -1.08 13.52 -3.57
CA SER A 167 -0.94 14.70 -2.72
C SER A 167 0.47 15.28 -2.82
N ALA A 168 1.51 14.45 -2.74
CA ALA A 168 2.89 14.89 -2.86
C ALA A 168 3.18 15.52 -4.25
N ALA A 169 2.73 14.87 -5.32
CA ALA A 169 2.86 15.38 -6.68
C ALA A 169 2.13 16.73 -6.88
N TYR A 170 0.92 16.86 -6.31
CA TYR A 170 0.16 18.10 -6.34
C TYR A 170 0.92 19.24 -5.65
N TYR A 171 1.46 19.01 -4.46
CA TYR A 171 2.27 20.02 -3.75
C TYR A 171 3.52 20.42 -4.53
N LEU A 172 4.23 19.46 -5.13
CA LEU A 172 5.42 19.75 -5.94
C LEU A 172 5.08 20.58 -7.18
N ASN A 173 3.98 20.27 -7.87
CA ASN A 173 3.52 21.02 -9.03
C ASN A 173 3.06 22.43 -8.66
N ARG A 174 2.40 22.60 -7.51
CA ARG A 174 2.04 23.91 -6.97
C ARG A 174 3.28 24.76 -6.75
N ASP A 175 4.29 24.23 -6.08
CA ASP A 175 5.54 24.96 -5.82
C ASP A 175 6.29 25.32 -7.11
N ALA A 176 6.26 24.45 -8.13
CA ALA A 176 6.82 24.73 -9.45
C ALA A 176 6.05 25.83 -10.21
N GLY A 177 4.72 25.88 -10.05
CA GLY A 177 3.87 26.93 -10.63
C GLY A 177 4.13 28.32 -10.04
N PHE A 178 4.48 28.41 -8.75
CA PHE A 178 4.86 29.68 -8.12
C PHE A 178 6.29 30.13 -8.46
N ALA A 179 7.22 29.19 -8.68
CA ALA A 179 8.59 29.49 -9.10
C ALA A 179 8.67 30.03 -10.54
N SER A 180 7.62 29.85 -11.34
CA SER A 180 7.53 30.28 -12.74
C SER A 180 6.67 31.54 -12.93
N GLY A 181 6.62 32.42 -11.92
CA GLY A 181 5.91 33.71 -11.96
C GLY A 181 6.06 34.44 -13.30
N PRO A 182 5.08 35.27 -13.70
CA PRO A 182 4.99 35.82 -15.05
C PRO A 182 6.32 36.45 -15.43
N ARG A 183 6.93 35.94 -16.50
CA ARG A 183 8.08 36.59 -17.13
C ARG A 183 7.58 37.91 -17.72
N SER A 184 7.58 38.96 -16.91
CA SER A 184 7.52 40.35 -17.36
C SER A 184 8.87 40.76 -17.92
#